data_AF-A0A7E4V7Z8-F1
#
_entry.id   AF-A0A7E4V7Z8-F1
#
_cell.length_a   1.000
_cell.length_b   1.000
_cell.length_c   1.000
_cell.angle_alpha   90.00
_cell.angle_beta   90.00
_cell.angle_gamma   90.00
#
_symmetry.space_group_name_H-M   'P 1'
#
loop_
_entity.id
_entity.type
_entity.pdbx_description
1 polymer ?
#
loop_
_entity_poly.entity_id
_entity_poly.type
_entity_poly.pdbx_seq_one_letter_code
_entity_poly.pdbx_strand_id
1 'polypeptide(L)'
;MASCVFTAVCFALLGMAAASCGNSATCESCVAQLGCFFNAVTNACQSKGLFNINSSNGTAFVDRAYDCPRPLADYDDDFARNVAYVYAAASNGNVQEIQACLNNRIPGAVVVSQYTVPCDIFKSNCSGYVALNHENETITVVFRGTKGSTQFYYEAINLILYLDKEVPFFGGQVFSYFLNAFQLLWDAGIGEDLEELSILYPYYELQAFGHSLGGSLASLTALAAVKKNYFHSDNVLLYTFGQPRTGDVKYATEHDENVPNSFRIVHAEDLVSQAPLRLGYYQTTAYHHRY
;
A
#
# COMPACT_ATOMS: atom_id res chain seq x y z
N MET A 1 -35.36 -7.36 -55.27
CA MET A 1 -35.82 -6.45 -54.19
C MET A 1 -35.46 -7.05 -52.85
N ALA A 2 -34.21 -6.85 -52.37
CA ALA A 2 -33.77 -7.16 -51.00
C ALA A 2 -32.28 -6.78 -50.85
N SER A 3 -31.93 -5.49 -50.93
CA SER A 3 -30.53 -5.07 -50.69
C SER A 3 -30.36 -3.59 -50.31
N CYS A 4 -31.31 -2.98 -49.58
CA CYS A 4 -31.18 -1.57 -49.20
C CYS A 4 -31.79 -1.19 -47.84
N VAL A 5 -32.12 -2.15 -46.96
CA VAL A 5 -32.76 -1.84 -45.67
C VAL A 5 -31.85 -2.06 -44.45
N PHE A 6 -30.69 -2.72 -44.59
CA PHE A 6 -29.84 -3.05 -43.43
C PHE A 6 -28.76 -2.02 -43.07
N THR A 7 -28.47 -1.05 -43.93
CA THR A 7 -27.40 -0.05 -43.70
C THR A 7 -27.88 1.22 -42.99
N ALA A 8 -29.19 1.45 -42.87
CA ALA A 8 -29.73 2.65 -42.23
C ALA A 8 -30.01 2.48 -40.71
N VAL A 9 -30.05 1.25 -40.19
CA VAL A 9 -30.35 0.99 -38.77
C VAL A 9 -29.07 0.94 -37.90
N CYS A 10 -27.90 0.68 -38.50
CA CYS A 10 -26.63 0.66 -37.75
C CYS A 10 -26.01 2.04 -37.50
N PHE A 11 -26.43 3.09 -38.23
CA PHE A 11 -25.94 4.46 -38.02
C PHE A 11 -26.76 5.27 -37.02
N ALA A 12 -27.94 4.78 -36.60
CA ALA A 12 -28.81 5.46 -35.64
C ALA A 12 -28.53 5.11 -34.16
N LEU A 13 -27.61 4.17 -33.88
CA LEU A 13 -27.14 3.84 -32.52
C LEU A 13 -25.70 4.31 -32.25
N LEU A 14 -25.04 4.91 -33.23
CA LEU A 14 -23.76 5.62 -33.08
C LEU A 14 -24.00 7.13 -32.97
N GLY A 15 -25.06 7.52 -32.27
CA GLY A 15 -25.09 8.83 -31.63
C GLY A 15 -23.96 8.82 -30.61
N MET A 16 -22.80 9.36 -30.98
CA MET A 16 -21.79 9.82 -30.04
C MET A 16 -22.48 10.83 -29.13
N ALA A 17 -23.09 10.34 -28.04
CA ALA A 17 -23.30 11.17 -26.88
C ALA A 17 -21.90 11.54 -26.43
N ALA A 18 -21.41 12.71 -26.86
CA ALA A 18 -20.37 13.39 -26.14
C ALA A 18 -20.84 13.36 -24.69
N ALA A 19 -20.15 12.60 -23.83
CA ALA A 19 -20.53 12.51 -22.43
C ALA A 19 -20.63 13.95 -21.92
N SER A 20 -21.84 14.43 -21.67
CA SER A 20 -22.04 15.74 -21.07
C SER A 20 -21.76 15.55 -19.60
N CYS A 21 -20.47 15.52 -19.25
CA CYS A 21 -20.06 15.53 -17.86
C CYS A 21 -20.67 16.78 -17.24
N GLY A 22 -21.64 16.57 -16.36
CA GLY A 22 -22.37 17.68 -15.75
C GLY A 22 -21.45 18.53 -14.89
N ASN A 23 -21.97 19.64 -14.37
CA ASN A 23 -21.30 20.38 -13.29
C ASN A 23 -21.38 19.56 -11.99
N SER A 24 -20.58 18.49 -11.89
CA SER A 24 -20.43 17.71 -10.66
C SER A 24 -19.76 18.55 -9.59
N ALA A 25 -20.35 18.55 -8.39
CA ALA A 25 -19.83 19.31 -7.26
C ALA A 25 -18.61 18.65 -6.59
N THR A 26 -18.40 17.35 -6.80
CA THR A 26 -17.31 16.58 -6.18
C THR A 26 -16.62 15.65 -7.18
N CYS A 27 -15.41 15.23 -6.84
CA CYS A 27 -14.67 14.26 -7.66
C CYS A 27 -15.43 12.93 -7.81
N GLU A 28 -16.00 12.41 -6.72
CA GLU A 28 -16.70 11.12 -6.70
C GLU A 28 -17.93 11.15 -7.60
N SER A 29 -18.72 12.23 -7.53
CA SER A 29 -19.89 12.42 -8.40
C SER A 29 -19.51 12.66 -9.87
N CYS A 30 -18.29 13.12 -10.14
CA CYS A 30 -17.76 13.25 -11.50
C CYS A 30 -17.40 11.88 -12.10
N VAL A 31 -16.55 11.11 -11.41
CA VAL A 31 -16.04 9.83 -11.92
C VAL A 31 -17.07 8.70 -11.88
N ALA A 32 -18.19 8.89 -11.18
CA ALA A 32 -19.35 8.01 -11.27
C ALA A 32 -20.08 8.09 -12.63
N GLN A 33 -19.86 9.16 -13.41
CA GLN A 33 -20.46 9.32 -14.74
C GLN A 33 -19.60 8.64 -15.81
N LEU A 34 -20.24 7.84 -16.66
CA LEU A 34 -19.55 7.11 -17.72
C LEU A 34 -18.86 8.09 -18.70
N GLY A 35 -17.55 7.94 -18.88
CA GLY A 35 -16.75 8.77 -19.79
C GLY A 35 -16.32 10.12 -19.20
N CYS A 36 -16.53 10.33 -17.90
CA CYS A 36 -16.13 11.54 -17.18
C CYS A 36 -14.89 11.31 -16.32
N PHE A 37 -14.07 12.35 -16.25
CA PHE A 37 -12.81 12.39 -15.55
C PHE A 37 -12.75 13.67 -14.73
N PHE A 38 -12.26 13.57 -13.51
CA PHE A 38 -12.09 14.73 -12.65
C PHE A 38 -10.67 15.29 -12.79
N ASN A 39 -10.55 16.56 -13.12
CA ASN A 39 -9.26 17.24 -13.17
C ASN A 39 -8.94 17.80 -11.77
N ALA A 40 -7.99 17.19 -11.08
CA ALA A 40 -7.59 17.58 -9.73
C ALA A 40 -6.86 18.93 -9.66
N VAL A 41 -6.31 19.43 -10.77
CA VAL A 41 -5.64 20.75 -10.84
C VAL A 41 -6.67 21.87 -10.99
N THR A 42 -7.66 21.67 -11.86
CA THR A 42 -8.69 22.68 -12.12
C THR A 42 -9.95 22.51 -11.26
N ASN A 43 -10.02 21.42 -10.47
CA ASN A 43 -11.17 21.04 -9.66
C ASN A 43 -12.46 20.94 -10.49
N ALA A 44 -12.38 20.34 -11.68
CA ALA A 44 -13.46 20.34 -12.67
C ALA A 44 -13.72 18.96 -13.28
N CYS A 45 -15.00 18.65 -13.54
CA CYS A 45 -15.41 17.44 -14.25
C CYS A 45 -15.37 17.64 -15.77
N GLN A 46 -14.73 16.74 -16.50
CA GLN A 46 -14.49 16.87 -17.95
C GLN A 46 -14.75 15.55 -18.67
N SER A 47 -15.29 15.62 -19.90
CA SER A 47 -15.33 14.47 -20.80
C SER A 47 -14.03 14.38 -21.60
N LYS A 48 -13.47 13.17 -21.71
CA LYS A 48 -12.29 12.95 -22.54
C LYS A 48 -12.76 12.66 -23.98
N GLY A 49 -12.63 13.64 -24.87
CA GLY A 49 -12.84 13.42 -26.30
C GLY A 49 -11.85 12.37 -26.85
N LEU A 50 -12.26 11.59 -27.86
CA LEU A 50 -11.49 10.47 -28.45
C LEU A 50 -10.06 10.80 -28.92
N PHE A 51 -9.66 12.08 -28.98
CA PHE A 51 -8.38 12.53 -29.53
C PHE A 51 -7.48 13.30 -28.55
N ASN A 52 -7.84 13.41 -27.26
CA ASN A 52 -7.01 14.14 -26.30
C ASN A 52 -5.98 13.20 -25.65
N ILE A 53 -4.97 12.82 -26.44
CA ILE A 53 -3.84 11.96 -26.05
C ILE A 53 -2.61 12.79 -25.62
N ASN A 54 -2.69 14.12 -25.68
CA ASN A 54 -1.59 15.02 -25.32
C ASN A 54 -1.95 15.88 -24.11
N SER A 55 -2.05 15.26 -22.93
CA SER A 55 -1.67 15.96 -21.71
C SER A 55 -0.30 15.45 -21.32
N SER A 56 0.71 16.27 -21.57
CA SER A 56 2.06 16.13 -21.03
C SER A 56 2.10 16.20 -19.48
N ASN A 57 0.95 16.31 -18.81
CA ASN A 57 0.78 16.20 -17.36
C ASN A 57 -0.16 15.02 -17.05
N GLY A 58 0.34 13.80 -17.12
CA GLY A 58 -0.41 12.55 -16.94
C GLY A 58 -0.98 12.29 -15.53
N THR A 59 -0.89 13.24 -14.60
CA THR A 59 -1.25 13.08 -13.17
C THR A 59 -2.48 13.87 -12.74
N ALA A 60 -3.03 14.75 -13.58
CA ALA A 60 -4.11 15.64 -13.17
C ALA A 60 -5.52 15.03 -13.29
N PHE A 61 -5.69 13.91 -14.00
CA PHE A 61 -7.01 13.34 -14.28
C PHE A 61 -7.27 12.08 -13.46
N VAL A 62 -8.34 12.15 -12.68
CA VAL A 62 -8.87 11.07 -11.85
C VAL A 62 -10.03 10.42 -12.58
N ASP A 63 -9.98 9.10 -12.73
CA ASP A 63 -11.01 8.29 -13.43
C ASP A 63 -11.71 7.28 -12.51
N ARG A 64 -11.31 7.21 -11.24
CA ARG A 64 -11.88 6.32 -10.22
C ARG A 64 -12.18 7.09 -8.95
N ALA A 65 -13.28 6.74 -8.29
CA ALA A 65 -13.65 7.34 -7.00
C ALA A 65 -12.57 7.09 -5.93
N TYR A 66 -11.89 5.94 -6.00
CA TYR A 66 -10.77 5.62 -5.11
C TYR A 66 -9.59 6.58 -5.26
N ASP A 67 -9.41 7.25 -6.40
CA ASP A 67 -8.28 8.16 -6.64
C ASP A 67 -8.67 9.65 -6.40
N CYS A 68 -9.90 9.92 -5.94
CA CYS A 68 -10.36 11.28 -5.67
C CYS A 68 -9.63 11.96 -4.50
N PRO A 69 -9.31 13.27 -4.57
CA PRO A 69 -8.65 13.98 -3.46
C PRO A 69 -9.44 13.84 -2.15
N ARG A 70 -8.75 13.51 -1.05
CA ARG A 70 -9.31 13.48 0.32
C ARG A 70 -8.47 14.40 1.23
N PRO A 71 -9.01 14.85 2.38
CA PRO A 71 -8.22 15.57 3.37
C PRO A 71 -6.99 14.75 3.77
N LEU A 72 -5.83 15.41 3.90
CA LEU A 72 -4.63 14.76 4.37
C LEU A 72 -4.80 14.37 5.85
N ALA A 73 -4.37 13.17 6.21
CA ALA A 73 -4.19 12.77 7.60
C ALA A 73 -3.10 13.64 8.26
N ASP A 74 -3.13 13.73 9.59
CA ASP A 74 -2.18 14.53 10.36
C ASP A 74 -0.81 13.83 10.41
N TYR A 75 0.02 14.11 9.41
CA TYR A 75 1.33 13.51 9.25
C TYR A 75 2.37 14.19 10.15
N ASP A 76 3.12 13.39 10.91
CA ASP A 76 4.22 13.85 11.75
C ASP A 76 5.57 13.48 11.10
N ASP A 77 6.22 14.47 10.48
CA ASP A 77 7.54 14.31 9.84
C ASP A 77 8.64 13.99 10.86
N ASP A 78 8.56 14.54 12.08
CA ASP A 78 9.57 14.30 13.12
C ASP A 78 9.48 12.86 13.61
N PHE A 79 8.27 12.38 13.90
CA PHE A 79 8.02 10.97 14.23
C PHE A 79 8.48 10.04 13.10
N ALA A 80 8.14 10.37 11.84
CA ALA A 80 8.52 9.56 10.68
C ALA A 80 10.06 9.38 10.60
N ARG A 81 10.82 10.46 10.76
CA ARG A 81 12.29 10.46 10.60
C ARG A 81 13.02 9.92 11.82
N ASN A 82 12.58 10.30 13.02
CA ASN A 82 13.33 10.07 14.25
C ASN A 82 12.85 8.83 15.02
N VAL A 83 11.66 8.31 14.72
CA VAL A 83 11.10 7.10 15.36
C VAL A 83 10.88 5.99 14.34
N ALA A 84 9.92 6.14 13.43
CA ALA A 84 9.51 5.06 12.54
C ALA A 84 10.66 4.59 11.61
N TYR A 85 11.41 5.53 11.04
CA TYR A 85 12.55 5.19 10.18
C TYR A 85 13.69 4.53 10.97
N VAL A 86 13.91 4.92 12.22
CA VAL A 86 14.93 4.32 13.10
C VAL A 86 14.59 2.85 13.39
N TYR A 87 13.34 2.56 13.75
CA TYR A 87 12.85 1.19 13.91
C TYR A 87 13.07 0.39 12.61
N ALA A 88 12.64 0.93 11.47
CA ALA A 88 12.80 0.27 10.16
C ALA A 88 14.27 0.03 9.82
N ALA A 89 15.18 0.98 10.10
CA ALA A 89 16.61 0.83 9.86
C ALA A 89 17.24 -0.25 10.76
N ALA A 90 16.84 -0.31 12.03
CA ALA A 90 17.35 -1.28 13.01
C ALA A 90 17.11 -2.74 12.57
N SER A 91 16.03 -3.00 11.83
CA SER A 91 15.65 -4.34 11.33
C SER A 91 16.73 -5.07 10.52
N ASN A 92 17.78 -4.37 10.08
CA ASN A 92 18.90 -4.95 9.32
C ASN A 92 19.85 -5.81 10.18
N GLY A 93 19.85 -5.61 11.50
CA GLY A 93 20.71 -6.30 12.45
C GLY A 93 20.11 -7.57 13.06
N ASN A 94 20.89 -8.22 13.92
CA ASN A 94 20.42 -9.25 14.86
C ASN A 94 19.79 -8.59 16.11
N VAL A 95 19.17 -9.40 16.99
CA VAL A 95 18.50 -8.91 18.21
C VAL A 95 19.37 -7.95 19.04
N GLN A 96 20.66 -8.26 19.23
CA GLN A 96 21.56 -7.43 20.03
C GLN A 96 21.84 -6.08 19.34
N GLU A 97 22.03 -6.08 18.02
CA GLU A 97 22.22 -4.87 17.22
C GLU A 97 20.94 -4.02 17.16
N ILE A 98 19.78 -4.65 17.03
CA ILE A 98 18.48 -3.98 17.07
C ILE A 98 18.32 -3.29 18.43
N GLN A 99 18.48 -4.03 19.53
CA GLN A 99 18.34 -3.46 20.87
C GLN A 99 19.35 -2.34 21.13
N ALA A 100 20.60 -2.48 20.66
CA ALA A 100 21.60 -1.42 20.78
C ALA A 100 21.20 -0.16 19.99
N CYS A 101 20.62 -0.31 18.79
CA CYS A 101 20.09 0.81 18.02
C CYS A 101 18.95 1.51 18.76
N LEU A 102 17.99 0.73 19.28
CA LEU A 102 16.83 1.25 20.00
C LEU A 102 17.25 1.96 21.30
N ASN A 103 18.13 1.38 22.10
CA ASN A 103 18.65 2.02 23.33
C ASN A 103 19.24 3.42 23.07
N ASN A 104 19.84 3.63 21.90
CA ASN A 104 20.49 4.90 21.57
C ASN A 104 19.51 5.97 21.07
N ARG A 105 18.35 5.58 20.54
CA ARG A 105 17.45 6.49 19.79
C ARG A 105 16.01 6.50 20.27
N ILE A 106 15.54 5.39 20.81
CA ILE A 106 14.17 5.16 21.29
C ILE A 106 14.24 4.64 22.74
N PRO A 107 14.41 5.54 23.73
CA PRO A 107 14.42 5.15 25.14
C PRO A 107 13.16 4.34 25.53
N GLY A 108 13.32 3.36 26.40
CA GLY A 108 12.23 2.51 26.87
C GLY A 108 11.81 1.38 25.93
N ALA A 109 12.26 1.38 24.66
CA ALA A 109 11.95 0.33 23.71
C ALA A 109 12.78 -0.95 23.95
N VAL A 110 12.09 -2.09 24.09
CA VAL A 110 12.70 -3.41 24.33
C VAL A 110 12.24 -4.38 23.25
N VAL A 111 13.19 -5.01 22.56
CA VAL A 111 12.93 -6.09 21.60
C VAL A 111 12.44 -7.31 22.36
N VAL A 112 11.24 -7.77 22.02
CA VAL A 112 10.62 -8.97 22.59
C VAL A 112 11.06 -10.21 21.82
N SER A 113 11.02 -10.13 20.49
CA SER A 113 11.24 -11.27 19.61
C SER A 113 11.81 -10.82 18.27
N GLN A 114 12.53 -11.71 17.58
CA GLN A 114 12.92 -11.55 16.19
C GLN A 114 12.77 -12.90 15.47
N TYR A 115 12.09 -12.89 14.34
CA TYR A 115 11.92 -14.04 13.47
C TYR A 115 12.67 -13.83 12.18
N THR A 116 13.29 -14.89 11.68
CA THR A 116 13.99 -14.91 10.41
C THR A 116 13.66 -16.19 9.67
N VAL A 117 13.10 -16.06 8.46
CA VAL A 117 12.65 -17.19 7.65
C VAL A 117 13.18 -17.09 6.22
N PRO A 118 13.48 -18.21 5.55
CA PRO A 118 13.79 -18.20 4.12
C PRO A 118 12.51 -17.88 3.35
N CYS A 119 12.47 -16.77 2.61
CA CYS A 119 11.21 -16.23 2.09
C CYS A 119 11.21 -15.84 0.60
N ASP A 120 12.36 -15.83 -0.08
CA ASP A 120 12.43 -15.44 -1.49
C ASP A 120 12.91 -16.56 -2.42
N ILE A 121 12.66 -16.37 -3.71
CA ILE A 121 13.05 -17.28 -4.79
C ILE A 121 14.58 -17.40 -4.97
N PHE A 122 15.37 -16.53 -4.33
CA PHE A 122 16.83 -16.49 -4.36
C PHE A 122 17.46 -17.05 -3.08
N LYS A 123 16.66 -17.63 -2.16
CA LYS A 123 17.06 -18.14 -0.84
C LYS A 123 17.57 -17.06 0.14
N SER A 124 17.14 -15.81 -0.02
CA SER A 124 17.34 -14.78 0.98
C SER A 124 16.36 -14.95 2.14
N ASN A 125 16.79 -14.46 3.30
CA ASN A 125 15.97 -14.46 4.49
C ASN A 125 15.14 -13.17 4.59
N CYS A 126 13.87 -13.31 4.95
CA CYS A 126 13.05 -12.23 5.51
C CYS A 126 13.25 -12.21 7.01
N SER A 127 13.10 -11.03 7.61
CA SER A 127 13.14 -10.90 9.05
C SER A 127 12.14 -9.84 9.50
N GLY A 128 11.54 -10.08 10.65
CA GLY A 128 10.76 -9.09 11.38
C GLY A 128 10.99 -9.26 12.88
N TYR A 129 10.73 -8.21 13.64
CA TYR A 129 10.85 -8.21 15.10
C TYR A 129 9.69 -7.47 15.74
N VAL A 130 9.40 -7.81 16.99
CA VAL A 130 8.43 -7.12 17.83
C VAL A 130 9.18 -6.45 18.98
N ALA A 131 8.82 -5.21 19.29
CA ALA A 131 9.34 -4.44 20.41
C ALA A 131 8.19 -3.86 21.24
N LEU A 132 8.42 -3.70 22.53
CA LEU A 132 7.51 -3.05 23.47
C LEU A 132 8.14 -1.75 23.97
N ASN A 133 7.32 -0.71 24.13
CA ASN A 133 7.70 0.47 24.87
C ASN A 133 6.60 0.83 25.86
N HIS A 134 6.87 0.61 27.15
CA HIS A 134 5.89 0.88 28.21
C HIS A 134 5.75 2.37 28.54
N GLU A 135 6.75 3.19 28.22
CA GLU A 135 6.68 4.65 28.45
C GLU A 135 5.74 5.32 27.45
N ASN A 136 5.74 4.82 26.22
CA ASN A 136 4.89 5.32 25.13
C ASN A 136 3.62 4.48 24.93
N GLU A 137 3.45 3.39 25.67
CA GLU A 137 2.33 2.45 25.55
C GLU A 137 2.18 1.90 24.12
N THR A 138 3.28 1.41 23.53
CA THR A 138 3.29 0.91 22.14
C THR A 138 3.76 -0.54 22.03
N ILE A 139 3.10 -1.29 21.14
CA ILE A 139 3.58 -2.56 20.58
C ILE A 139 4.05 -2.27 19.16
N THR A 140 5.33 -2.43 18.89
CA THR A 140 5.91 -2.10 17.58
C THR A 140 6.33 -3.36 16.84
N VAL A 141 5.78 -3.59 15.64
CA VAL A 141 6.19 -4.66 14.73
C VAL A 141 6.90 -4.08 13.53
N VAL A 142 8.07 -4.64 13.20
CA VAL A 142 8.93 -4.08 12.16
C VAL A 142 9.43 -5.16 11.22
N PHE A 143 9.40 -4.89 9.93
CA PHE A 143 9.86 -5.81 8.89
C PHE A 143 11.06 -5.28 8.13
N ARG A 144 12.05 -6.15 7.91
CA ARG A 144 13.26 -5.85 7.14
C ARG A 144 12.98 -5.84 5.65
N GLY A 145 13.59 -4.88 4.95
CA GLY A 145 13.70 -4.90 3.48
C GLY A 145 14.65 -5.98 2.95
N THR A 146 14.77 -6.07 1.63
CA THR A 146 15.70 -6.99 0.97
C THR A 146 17.16 -6.53 1.16
N LYS A 147 18.09 -7.47 1.43
CA LYS A 147 19.53 -7.19 1.43
C LYS A 147 20.06 -7.32 -0.01
N GLY A 148 20.66 -6.28 -0.57
CA GLY A 148 21.22 -6.32 -1.93
C GLY A 148 21.41 -4.94 -2.55
N SER A 149 21.86 -4.89 -3.81
CA SER A 149 21.95 -3.64 -4.57
C SER A 149 20.58 -3.20 -5.06
N THR A 150 20.29 -1.91 -4.96
CA THR A 150 18.96 -1.33 -5.25
C THR A 150 18.52 -1.53 -6.69
N GLN A 151 19.46 -1.45 -7.64
CA GLN A 151 19.17 -1.60 -9.07
C GLN A 151 18.78 -3.05 -9.42
N PHE A 152 19.51 -4.03 -8.88
CA PHE A 152 19.19 -5.45 -9.07
C PHE A 152 17.82 -5.80 -8.48
N TYR A 153 17.49 -5.22 -7.33
CA TYR A 153 16.18 -5.41 -6.71
C TYR A 153 15.03 -4.83 -7.55
N TYR A 154 15.19 -3.66 -8.17
CA TYR A 154 14.12 -3.06 -8.99
C TYR A 154 13.74 -3.93 -10.20
N GLU A 155 14.75 -4.38 -10.96
CA GLU A 155 14.51 -5.24 -12.12
C GLU A 155 13.90 -6.58 -11.69
N ALA A 156 14.42 -7.14 -10.60
CA ALA A 156 13.89 -8.37 -10.04
C ALA A 156 12.45 -8.20 -9.53
N ILE A 157 12.13 -7.16 -8.78
CA ILE A 157 10.79 -6.99 -8.20
C ILE A 157 9.74 -6.69 -9.26
N ASN A 158 10.04 -5.88 -10.28
CA ASN A 158 9.09 -5.67 -11.37
C ASN A 158 8.85 -6.96 -12.15
N LEU A 159 9.91 -7.73 -12.45
CA LEU A 159 9.75 -9.01 -13.14
C LEU A 159 8.97 -10.01 -12.29
N ILE A 160 9.30 -10.13 -11.01
CA ILE A 160 8.62 -11.01 -10.05
C ILE A 160 7.15 -10.62 -10.00
N LEU A 161 6.82 -9.37 -9.66
CA LEU A 161 5.44 -8.92 -9.49
C LEU A 161 4.63 -8.91 -10.79
N TYR A 162 5.28 -8.71 -11.94
CA TYR A 162 4.62 -8.81 -13.24
C TYR A 162 4.21 -10.26 -13.57
N LEU A 163 5.02 -11.23 -13.16
CA LEU A 163 4.73 -12.67 -13.35
C LEU A 163 3.97 -13.28 -12.16
N ASP A 164 3.81 -12.52 -11.08
CA ASP A 164 3.21 -12.98 -9.85
C ASP A 164 1.68 -13.08 -9.96
N LYS A 165 1.11 -13.95 -9.15
CA LYS A 165 -0.34 -14.09 -9.04
C LYS A 165 -0.84 -13.19 -7.94
N GLU A 166 -1.91 -12.47 -8.25
CA GLU A 166 -2.74 -11.85 -7.23
C GLU A 166 -3.56 -12.96 -6.53
N VAL A 167 -3.55 -12.95 -5.20
CA VAL A 167 -4.22 -13.93 -4.34
C VAL A 167 -5.11 -13.23 -3.33
N PRO A 168 -6.27 -13.82 -2.96
CA PRO A 168 -7.20 -13.16 -2.05
C PRO A 168 -6.59 -12.85 -0.68
N PHE A 169 -6.82 -11.62 -0.18
CA PHE A 169 -6.46 -11.18 1.17
C PHE A 169 -7.43 -10.10 1.61
N PHE A 170 -8.21 -10.39 2.65
CA PHE A 170 -9.25 -9.52 3.26
C PHE A 170 -9.96 -8.58 2.28
N GLY A 171 -10.95 -9.10 1.53
CA GLY A 171 -11.80 -8.31 0.63
C GLY A 171 -11.16 -7.90 -0.71
N GLY A 172 -9.83 -7.90 -0.79
CA GLY A 172 -9.07 -7.64 -2.01
C GLY A 172 -8.13 -8.77 -2.41
N GLN A 173 -7.18 -8.44 -3.27
CA GLN A 173 -6.11 -9.33 -3.70
C GLN A 173 -4.76 -8.67 -3.49
N VAL A 174 -3.76 -9.48 -3.16
CA VAL A 174 -2.37 -9.04 -2.96
C VAL A 174 -1.43 -9.92 -3.76
N PHE A 175 -0.24 -9.41 -4.09
CA PHE A 175 0.77 -10.20 -4.77
C PHE A 175 1.24 -11.36 -3.88
N SER A 176 1.21 -12.59 -4.40
CA SER A 176 1.58 -13.79 -3.66
C SER A 176 3.01 -13.74 -3.12
N TYR A 177 3.91 -13.03 -3.80
CA TYR A 177 5.27 -12.75 -3.33
C TYR A 177 5.27 -12.10 -1.94
N PHE A 178 4.48 -11.04 -1.74
CA PHE A 178 4.38 -10.38 -0.44
C PHE A 178 3.61 -11.23 0.56
N LEU A 179 2.51 -11.85 0.14
CA LEU A 179 1.68 -12.66 1.03
C LEU A 179 2.44 -13.86 1.60
N ASN A 180 3.23 -14.57 0.77
CA ASN A 180 4.02 -15.70 1.21
C ASN A 180 5.06 -15.29 2.26
N ALA A 181 5.79 -14.20 2.02
CA ALA A 181 6.77 -13.69 2.98
C ALA A 181 6.11 -13.22 4.30
N PHE A 182 4.94 -12.58 4.21
CA PHE A 182 4.12 -12.21 5.35
C PHE A 182 3.69 -13.44 6.14
N GLN A 183 3.08 -14.43 5.48
CA GLN A 183 2.59 -15.66 6.13
C GLN A 183 3.71 -16.42 6.82
N LEU A 184 4.87 -16.58 6.17
CA LEU A 184 6.01 -17.28 6.79
C LEU A 184 6.50 -16.60 8.08
N LEU A 185 6.52 -15.26 8.13
CA LEU A 185 6.91 -14.54 9.35
C LEU A 185 5.78 -14.50 10.39
N TRP A 186 4.54 -14.36 9.93
CA TRP A 186 3.34 -14.39 10.77
C TRP A 186 3.25 -15.73 11.53
N ASP A 187 3.37 -16.84 10.80
CA ASP A 187 3.30 -18.20 11.31
C ASP A 187 4.56 -18.62 12.09
N ALA A 188 5.70 -17.95 11.86
CA ALA A 188 6.91 -18.18 12.64
C ALA A 188 6.80 -17.67 14.08
N GLY A 189 5.89 -16.73 14.36
CA GLY A 189 5.58 -16.26 15.71
C GLY A 189 5.12 -14.81 15.81
N ILE A 190 5.30 -13.97 14.77
CA ILE A 190 4.84 -12.57 14.82
C ILE A 190 3.32 -12.50 15.06
N GLY A 191 2.54 -13.39 14.45
CA GLY A 191 1.09 -13.42 14.65
C GLY A 191 0.69 -13.76 16.08
N GLU A 192 1.39 -14.72 16.69
CA GLU A 192 1.17 -15.16 18.08
C GLU A 192 1.59 -14.06 19.07
N ASP A 193 2.75 -13.43 18.86
CA ASP A 193 3.21 -12.31 19.67
C ASP A 193 2.21 -11.14 19.66
N LEU A 194 1.71 -10.75 18.48
CA LEU A 194 0.74 -9.66 18.39
C LEU A 194 -0.59 -10.01 19.06
N GLU A 195 -1.04 -11.25 18.97
CA GLU A 195 -2.23 -11.72 19.67
C GLU A 195 -2.03 -11.67 21.19
N GLU A 196 -0.94 -12.26 21.70
CA GLU A 196 -0.64 -12.28 23.13
C GLU A 196 -0.47 -10.88 23.70
N LEU A 197 0.31 -10.03 23.04
CA LEU A 197 0.57 -8.66 23.49
C LEU A 197 -0.70 -7.81 23.45
N SER A 198 -1.59 -8.03 22.48
CA SER A 198 -2.89 -7.34 22.44
C SER A 198 -3.78 -7.68 23.64
N ILE A 199 -3.68 -8.91 24.17
CA ILE A 199 -4.42 -9.35 25.36
C ILE A 199 -3.79 -8.78 26.63
N LEU A 200 -2.46 -8.78 26.70
CA LEU A 200 -1.72 -8.30 27.88
C LEU A 200 -1.77 -6.77 28.01
N TYR A 201 -1.75 -6.04 26.89
CA TYR A 201 -1.71 -4.59 26.84
C TYR A 201 -2.81 -4.04 25.90
N PRO A 202 -4.10 -4.19 26.26
CA PRO A 202 -5.23 -3.88 25.37
C PRO A 202 -5.39 -2.40 25.01
N TYR A 203 -4.66 -1.52 25.69
CA TYR A 203 -4.67 -0.08 25.44
C TYR A 203 -3.44 0.40 24.66
N TYR A 204 -2.47 -0.48 24.37
CA TYR A 204 -1.26 -0.09 23.67
C TYR A 204 -1.52 0.07 22.19
N GLU A 205 -0.94 1.11 21.57
CA GLU A 205 -1.01 1.33 20.14
C GLU A 205 -0.15 0.29 19.40
N LEU A 206 -0.69 -0.31 18.34
CA LEU A 206 0.10 -1.11 17.41
C LEU A 206 0.78 -0.19 16.40
N GLN A 207 2.11 -0.23 16.37
CA GLN A 207 2.93 0.48 15.40
C GLN A 207 3.55 -0.51 14.42
N ALA A 208 3.18 -0.44 13.14
CA ALA A 208 3.72 -1.29 12.09
C ALA A 208 4.66 -0.50 11.18
N PHE A 209 5.93 -0.92 11.08
CA PHE A 209 6.94 -0.20 10.30
C PHE A 209 7.68 -1.09 9.31
N GLY A 210 8.09 -0.52 8.17
CA GLY A 210 8.92 -1.26 7.23
C GLY A 210 9.43 -0.45 6.05
N HIS A 211 10.59 -0.86 5.52
CA HIS A 211 11.22 -0.28 4.33
C HIS A 211 11.21 -1.28 3.16
N SER A 212 10.96 -0.78 1.94
CA SER A 212 10.98 -1.59 0.71
C SER A 212 10.01 -2.78 0.83
N LEU A 213 10.49 -4.02 0.67
CA LEU A 213 9.71 -5.25 0.94
C LEU A 213 9.03 -5.21 2.32
N GLY A 214 9.74 -4.76 3.35
CA GLY A 214 9.21 -4.66 4.71
C GLY A 214 8.01 -3.73 4.82
N GLY A 215 7.91 -2.70 3.96
CA GLY A 215 6.75 -1.83 3.90
C GLY A 215 5.48 -2.55 3.46
N SER A 216 5.58 -3.45 2.47
CA SER A 216 4.45 -4.32 2.08
C SER A 216 4.05 -5.25 3.22
N LEU A 217 5.03 -5.86 3.91
CA LEU A 217 4.74 -6.77 5.02
C LEU A 217 4.08 -6.05 6.20
N ALA A 218 4.57 -4.86 6.56
CA ALA A 218 3.98 -4.01 7.59
C ALA A 218 2.53 -3.64 7.28
N SER A 219 2.24 -3.30 6.01
CA SER A 219 0.89 -2.97 5.55
C SER A 219 -0.06 -4.19 5.59
N LEU A 220 0.42 -5.39 5.22
CA LEU A 220 -0.36 -6.62 5.39
C LEU A 220 -0.61 -6.94 6.86
N THR A 221 0.40 -6.77 7.72
CA THR A 221 0.31 -6.98 9.17
C THR A 221 -0.67 -6.04 9.85
N ALA A 222 -0.63 -4.74 9.54
CA ALA A 222 -1.55 -3.76 10.10
C ALA A 222 -3.01 -4.13 9.80
N LEU A 223 -3.33 -4.44 8.53
CA LEU A 223 -4.66 -4.87 8.15
C LEU A 223 -5.04 -6.21 8.81
N ALA A 224 -4.14 -7.19 8.83
CA ALA A 224 -4.40 -8.49 9.45
C ALA A 224 -4.70 -8.38 10.95
N ALA A 225 -3.97 -7.52 11.67
CA ALA A 225 -4.15 -7.29 13.09
C ALA A 225 -5.54 -6.71 13.40
N VAL A 226 -6.02 -5.77 12.58
CA VAL A 226 -7.38 -5.21 12.69
C VAL A 226 -8.44 -6.25 12.32
N LYS A 227 -8.29 -6.93 11.17
CA LYS A 227 -9.28 -7.92 10.69
C LYS A 227 -9.39 -9.16 11.59
N LYS A 228 -8.33 -9.49 12.34
CA LYS A 228 -8.35 -10.54 13.36
C LYS A 228 -8.85 -10.07 14.73
N ASN A 229 -9.19 -8.78 14.87
CA ASN A 229 -9.63 -8.13 16.12
C ASN A 229 -8.57 -8.17 17.22
N TYR A 230 -7.28 -8.17 16.87
CA TYR A 230 -6.22 -8.01 17.86
C TYR A 230 -6.14 -6.52 18.28
N PHE A 231 -6.32 -5.61 17.33
CA PHE A 231 -6.29 -4.17 17.59
C PHE A 231 -7.48 -3.47 16.95
N HIS A 232 -7.99 -2.42 17.59
CA HIS A 232 -8.98 -1.53 16.99
C HIS A 232 -8.34 -0.70 15.87
N SER A 233 -9.09 -0.47 14.78
CA SER A 233 -8.69 0.33 13.62
C SER A 233 -8.02 1.66 13.98
N ASP A 234 -8.57 2.39 14.94
CA ASP A 234 -8.08 3.72 15.33
C ASP A 234 -6.79 3.68 16.19
N ASN A 235 -6.40 2.48 16.65
CA ASN A 235 -5.24 2.25 17.51
C ASN A 235 -4.11 1.48 16.78
N VAL A 236 -4.09 1.56 15.45
CA VAL A 236 -3.04 1.02 14.59
C VAL A 236 -2.42 2.17 13.79
N LEU A 237 -1.10 2.32 13.90
CA LEU A 237 -0.29 3.30 13.19
C LEU A 237 0.65 2.57 12.22
N LEU A 238 0.60 2.92 10.94
CA LEU A 238 1.47 2.34 9.91
C LEU A 238 2.37 3.41 9.30
N TYR A 239 3.68 3.20 9.33
CA TYR A 239 4.64 4.00 8.55
C TYR A 239 5.48 3.09 7.65
N THR A 240 5.46 3.35 6.35
CA THR A 240 6.27 2.62 5.38
C THR A 240 7.18 3.54 4.58
N PHE A 241 8.33 3.01 4.18
CA PHE A 241 9.36 3.76 3.45
C PHE A 241 9.67 3.05 2.14
N GLY A 242 9.39 3.68 0.99
CA GLY A 242 9.61 3.07 -0.33
C GLY A 242 8.79 1.78 -0.55
N GLN A 243 7.58 1.70 0.00
CA GLN A 243 6.70 0.53 -0.14
C GLN A 243 6.25 0.36 -1.61
N PRO A 244 6.45 -0.80 -2.25
CA PRO A 244 5.88 -1.10 -3.56
C PRO A 244 4.34 -1.27 -3.48
N ARG A 245 3.64 -1.28 -4.62
CA ARG A 245 2.19 -1.58 -4.65
C ARG A 245 1.98 -3.03 -4.23
N THR A 246 1.23 -3.22 -3.15
CA THR A 246 1.12 -4.52 -2.48
C THR A 246 -0.04 -5.36 -3.00
N GLY A 247 -1.10 -4.73 -3.52
CA GLY A 247 -2.29 -5.43 -3.96
C GLY A 247 -3.19 -4.60 -4.86
N ASP A 248 -4.40 -5.08 -5.09
CA ASP A 248 -5.38 -4.45 -5.97
C ASP A 248 -6.10 -3.26 -5.31
N VAL A 249 -6.95 -2.57 -6.09
CA VAL A 249 -7.74 -1.43 -5.55
C VAL A 249 -8.68 -1.85 -4.42
N LYS A 250 -9.13 -3.11 -4.41
CA LYS A 250 -10.01 -3.60 -3.34
C LYS A 250 -9.24 -3.78 -2.05
N TYR A 251 -8.02 -4.33 -2.12
CA TYR A 251 -7.12 -4.40 -0.98
C TYR A 251 -6.78 -2.98 -0.49
N ALA A 252 -6.45 -2.07 -1.39
CA ALA A 252 -6.16 -0.68 -1.05
C ALA A 252 -7.35 0.02 -0.36
N THR A 253 -8.57 -0.24 -0.82
CA THR A 253 -9.81 0.25 -0.19
C THR A 253 -10.02 -0.35 1.19
N GLU A 254 -9.93 -1.67 1.33
CA GLU A 254 -10.06 -2.37 2.60
C GLU A 254 -9.00 -1.92 3.61
N HIS A 255 -7.78 -1.68 3.15
CA HIS A 255 -6.71 -1.15 3.99
C HIS A 255 -7.04 0.26 4.49
N ASP A 256 -7.38 1.20 3.60
CA ASP A 256 -7.71 2.59 3.97
C ASP A 256 -8.90 2.68 4.94
N GLU A 257 -9.88 1.77 4.83
CA GLU A 257 -11.06 1.74 5.69
C GLU A 257 -10.78 1.18 7.10
N ASN A 258 -9.72 0.38 7.27
CA ASN A 258 -9.44 -0.34 8.51
C ASN A 258 -8.11 0.07 9.18
N VAL A 259 -7.26 0.82 8.48
CA VAL A 259 -5.98 1.35 8.98
C VAL A 259 -5.88 2.83 8.59
N PRO A 260 -6.73 3.70 9.16
CA PRO A 260 -6.83 5.11 8.75
C PRO A 260 -5.56 5.92 9.06
N ASN A 261 -4.78 5.51 10.06
CA ASN A 261 -3.51 6.13 10.43
C ASN A 261 -2.34 5.42 9.72
N SER A 262 -2.35 5.44 8.39
CA SER A 262 -1.24 4.93 7.57
C SER A 262 -0.49 6.06 6.89
N PHE A 263 0.81 5.89 6.67
CA PHE A 263 1.66 6.86 5.96
C PHE A 263 2.74 6.12 5.17
N ARG A 264 2.91 6.50 3.90
CA ARG A 264 3.87 5.97 2.93
C ARG A 264 4.81 7.10 2.52
N ILE A 265 6.04 6.97 2.95
CA ILE A 265 7.09 7.94 2.66
C ILE A 265 7.85 7.45 1.44
N VAL A 266 7.83 8.25 0.39
CA VAL A 266 8.52 7.98 -0.87
C VAL A 266 9.65 8.99 -1.04
N HIS A 267 10.87 8.50 -1.27
CA HIS A 267 12.02 9.36 -1.52
C HIS A 267 12.10 9.74 -3.00
N ALA A 268 11.73 10.98 -3.33
CA ALA A 268 11.84 11.55 -4.68
C ALA A 268 11.24 10.60 -5.75
N GLU A 269 12.05 10.18 -6.72
CA GLU A 269 11.66 9.31 -7.82
C GLU A 269 11.95 7.82 -7.53
N ASP A 270 11.91 7.39 -6.27
CA ASP A 270 12.14 6.00 -5.87
C ASP A 270 11.26 5.03 -6.67
N LEU A 271 11.91 4.28 -7.57
CA LEU A 271 11.27 3.37 -8.50
C LEU A 271 10.69 2.13 -7.81
N VAL A 272 11.16 1.77 -6.61
CA VAL A 272 10.58 0.66 -5.84
C VAL A 272 9.14 0.98 -5.48
N SER A 273 8.89 2.20 -5.00
CA SER A 273 7.53 2.67 -4.72
C SER A 273 6.66 2.65 -5.97
N GLN A 274 7.23 2.69 -7.18
CA GLN A 274 6.47 2.63 -8.41
C GLN A 274 6.26 1.19 -8.93
N ALA A 275 6.79 0.17 -8.28
CA ALA A 275 6.66 -1.22 -8.69
C ALA A 275 5.38 -1.88 -8.15
N PRO A 276 4.73 -2.80 -8.89
CA PRO A 276 4.93 -3.01 -10.31
C PRO A 276 4.36 -1.83 -11.10
N LEU A 277 5.03 -1.47 -12.19
CA LEU A 277 4.56 -0.40 -13.08
C LEU A 277 3.21 -0.75 -13.71
N ARG A 278 2.29 0.22 -13.74
CA ARG A 278 0.99 0.09 -14.40
C ARG A 278 1.15 0.30 -15.91
N LEU A 279 1.58 -0.73 -16.65
CA LEU A 279 1.80 -0.67 -18.10
C LEU A 279 0.56 -1.14 -18.89
N GLY A 280 -0.07 -0.24 -19.65
CA GLY A 280 -1.00 -0.59 -20.75
C GLY A 280 -2.39 -1.14 -20.36
N TYR A 281 -3.22 -1.40 -21.39
CA TYR A 281 -4.67 -1.70 -21.30
C TYR A 281 -5.03 -2.99 -20.52
N TYR A 282 -4.08 -3.92 -20.37
CA TYR A 282 -4.19 -5.08 -19.50
C TYR A 282 -3.46 -4.78 -18.19
N GLN A 283 -4.10 -3.94 -17.38
CA GLN A 283 -3.54 -3.33 -16.18
C GLN A 283 -3.10 -4.40 -15.17
N THR A 284 -1.86 -4.32 -14.70
CA THR A 284 -1.56 -4.75 -13.32
C THR A 284 -2.58 -4.03 -12.43
N THR A 285 -3.40 -4.77 -11.68
CA THR A 285 -4.40 -4.13 -10.82
C THR A 285 -3.77 -3.47 -9.60
N ALA A 286 -2.45 -3.46 -9.50
CA ALA A 286 -1.65 -2.90 -8.43
C ALA A 286 -2.02 -1.44 -8.07
N TYR A 287 -2.37 -1.24 -6.80
CA TYR A 287 -2.58 0.03 -6.13
C TYR A 287 -1.70 0.15 -4.89
N HIS A 288 -1.44 1.40 -4.54
CA HIS A 288 -1.08 1.74 -3.17
C HIS A 288 -2.36 1.93 -2.38
N HIS A 289 -2.36 1.51 -1.11
CA HIS A 289 -3.19 2.16 -0.12
C HIS A 289 -2.78 3.65 -0.02
N ARG A 290 -3.71 4.53 0.33
CA ARG A 290 -3.62 5.95 -0.04
C ARG A 290 -2.51 6.70 0.67
N TYR A 291 -2.39 6.51 1.98
CA TYR A 291 -1.52 7.32 2.80
C TYR A 291 -0.23 6.59 3.07
#